data_AF-A0A381VDC2-F1
#
_entry.id   AF-A0A381VDC2-F1
#
_cell.length_a   1.000
_cell.length_b   1.000
_cell.length_c   1.000
_cell.angle_alpha   90.00
_cell.angle_beta   90.00
_cell.angle_gamma   90.00
#
_symmetry.space_group_name_H-M   'P 1'
#
loop_
_entity.id
_entity.type
_entity.pdbx_description
1 polymer ?
#
loop_
_entity_poly.entity_id
_entity_poly.type
_entity_poly.pdbx_seq_one_letter_code
_entity_poly.pdbx_strand_id
1 'polypeptide(L)'
;LSGKSGESGPMGPQGIQGPQGERGLSGPPGPNGEMGTPGDKGVMGPPGPRGPPGPPGDKGSAGGVSEETKTLIKDLLDLLASKNIISTEEQIKLASYLY
;
A
#
# COMPACT_ATOMS: atom_id res chain seq x y z
N LEU A 1 -3.10 -113.42 59.02
CA LEU A 1 -3.65 -113.31 57.64
C LEU A 1 -3.35 -111.91 57.13
N SER A 2 -2.36 -111.75 56.25
CA SER A 2 -2.03 -110.46 55.63
C SER A 2 -2.77 -110.38 54.29
N GLY A 3 -3.61 -109.35 54.09
CA GLY A 3 -4.39 -109.16 52.87
C GLY A 3 -3.49 -108.80 51.70
N LYS A 4 -3.70 -109.47 50.55
CA LYS A 4 -2.95 -109.22 49.31
C LYS A 4 -3.25 -107.79 48.83
N SER A 5 -2.22 -106.99 48.57
CA SER A 5 -2.36 -105.66 47.96
C SER A 5 -3.01 -105.79 46.59
N GLY A 6 -4.05 -104.97 46.33
CA GLY A 6 -4.73 -104.95 45.04
C GLY A 6 -3.82 -104.48 43.91
N GLU A 7 -4.06 -104.99 42.70
CA GLU A 7 -3.37 -104.54 41.49
C GLU A 7 -3.59 -103.04 41.26
N SER A 8 -2.54 -102.36 40.81
CA SER A 8 -2.64 -100.93 40.47
C SER A 8 -3.50 -100.75 39.22
N GLY A 9 -4.43 -99.79 39.27
CA GLY A 9 -5.30 -99.47 38.15
C GLY A 9 -4.54 -98.98 36.91
N PRO A 10 -5.18 -99.02 35.73
CA PRO A 10 -4.55 -98.57 34.48
C PRO A 10 -4.15 -97.09 34.55
N MET A 11 -3.08 -96.75 33.85
CA MET A 11 -2.66 -95.35 33.70
C MET A 11 -3.78 -94.53 33.05
N GLY A 12 -4.06 -93.35 33.59
CA GLY A 12 -5.06 -92.44 33.05
C GLY A 12 -4.71 -91.97 31.62
N PRO A 13 -5.71 -91.42 30.89
CA PRO A 13 -5.48 -90.89 29.54
C PRO A 13 -4.49 -89.72 29.56
N GLN A 14 -3.80 -89.52 28.44
CA GLN A 14 -2.93 -88.36 28.25
C GLN A 14 -3.75 -87.06 28.31
N GLY A 15 -3.20 -86.06 29.00
CA GLY A 15 -3.84 -84.74 29.11
C GLY A 15 -3.98 -84.04 27.75
N ILE A 16 -4.97 -83.15 27.65
CA ILE A 16 -5.21 -82.33 26.45
C ILE A 16 -4.02 -81.40 26.16
N GLN A 17 -3.77 -81.10 24.89
CA GLN A 17 -2.76 -80.12 24.49
C GLN A 17 -3.13 -78.74 25.05
N GLY A 18 -2.12 -78.04 25.58
CA GLY A 18 -2.29 -76.69 26.11
C GLY A 18 -2.74 -75.69 25.02
N PRO A 19 -3.34 -74.55 25.43
CA PRO A 19 -3.78 -73.53 24.49
C PRO A 19 -2.61 -72.94 23.70
N GLN A 20 -2.90 -72.40 22.51
CA GLN A 20 -1.93 -71.65 21.73
C GLN A 20 -1.46 -70.41 22.52
N GLY A 21 -0.16 -70.12 22.45
CA GLY A 21 0.42 -68.95 23.10
C GLY A 21 -0.17 -67.62 22.59
N GLU A 22 -0.10 -66.59 23.43
CA GLU A 22 -0.61 -65.26 23.11
C GLU A 22 0.16 -64.61 21.96
N ARG A 23 -0.52 -63.70 21.23
CA ARG A 23 0.12 -62.89 20.19
C ARG A 23 1.14 -61.95 20.83
N GLY A 24 2.29 -61.76 20.17
CA GLY A 24 3.31 -60.80 20.60
C GLY A 24 2.80 -59.36 20.67
N LEU A 25 3.47 -58.55 21.48
CA LEU A 25 3.14 -57.14 21.70
C LEU A 25 3.34 -56.30 20.43
N SER A 26 2.55 -55.23 20.29
CA SER A 26 2.73 -54.24 19.23
C SER A 26 4.08 -53.53 19.33
N GLY A 27 4.65 -53.15 18.18
CA GLY A 27 5.89 -52.38 18.12
C GLY A 27 5.76 -50.97 18.71
N PRO A 28 6.90 -50.30 19.00
CA PRO A 28 6.89 -48.95 19.55
C PRO A 28 6.34 -47.92 18.55
N PRO A 29 5.82 -46.77 19.02
CA PRO A 29 5.44 -45.66 18.15
C PRO A 29 6.62 -45.16 17.30
N GLY A 30 6.32 -44.64 16.10
CA GLY A 30 7.31 -44.01 15.24
C GLY A 30 7.84 -42.69 15.80
N PRO A 31 8.93 -42.14 15.22
CA PRO A 31 9.50 -40.86 15.65
C PRO A 31 8.55 -39.68 15.38
N ASN A 32 8.75 -38.59 16.12
CA ASN A 32 8.06 -37.33 15.84
C ASN A 32 8.46 -36.77 14.46
N GLY A 33 7.52 -36.14 13.78
CA GLY A 33 7.77 -35.44 12.52
C GLY A 33 8.65 -34.20 12.69
N GLU A 34 9.24 -33.74 11.58
CA GLU A 34 10.10 -32.55 11.56
C GLU A 34 9.33 -31.25 11.85
N MET A 35 10.05 -30.25 12.37
CA MET A 35 9.51 -28.92 12.62
C MET A 35 9.19 -28.20 11.30
N GLY A 36 8.03 -27.56 11.22
CA GLY A 36 7.64 -26.76 10.05
C GLY A 36 8.59 -25.58 9.80
N THR A 37 8.70 -25.15 8.54
CA THR A 37 9.54 -24.02 8.15
C THR A 37 9.02 -22.69 8.71
N PRO A 38 9.90 -21.69 8.97
CA PRO A 38 9.47 -20.34 9.33
C PRO A 38 8.51 -19.75 8.29
N GLY A 39 7.56 -18.93 8.76
CA GLY A 39 6.62 -18.25 7.87
C GLY A 39 7.27 -17.13 7.04
N ASP A 40 6.61 -16.75 5.95
CA ASP A 40 7.08 -15.69 5.05
C ASP A 40 7.14 -14.32 5.72
N LYS A 41 8.04 -13.46 5.23
CA LYS A 41 8.17 -12.07 5.69
C LYS A 41 6.92 -11.28 5.28
N GLY A 42 6.43 -10.42 6.18
CA GLY A 42 5.30 -9.53 5.90
C GLY A 42 5.54 -8.58 4.73
N VAL A 43 4.45 -8.19 4.06
CA VAL A 43 4.47 -7.27 2.92
C VAL A 43 4.92 -5.86 3.31
N MET A 44 5.52 -5.14 2.37
CA MET A 44 5.85 -3.72 2.52
C MET A 44 4.56 -2.88 2.66
N GLY A 45 4.61 -1.85 3.51
CA GLY A 45 3.48 -0.93 3.69
C GLY A 45 3.16 -0.11 2.43
N PRO A 46 1.95 0.50 2.37
CA PRO A 46 1.56 1.31 1.23
C PRO A 46 2.40 2.60 1.12
N PRO A 47 2.47 3.22 -0.07
CA PRO A 47 3.05 4.55 -0.25
C PRO A 47 2.37 5.62 0.63
N GLY A 48 3.11 6.65 1.00
CA GLY A 48 2.58 7.79 1.76
C GLY A 48 1.59 8.66 0.95
N PRO A 49 0.85 9.56 1.63
CA PRO A 49 -0.11 10.45 0.97
C PRO A 49 0.57 11.49 0.06
N ARG A 50 -0.20 12.05 -0.87
CA ARG A 50 0.24 13.20 -1.68
C ARG A 50 0.46 14.43 -0.80
N GLY A 51 1.49 15.21 -1.11
CA GLY A 51 1.76 16.50 -0.46
C GLY A 51 0.68 17.55 -0.71
N PRO A 52 0.67 18.66 0.06
CA PRO A 52 -0.30 19.73 -0.09
C PRO A 52 -0.16 20.48 -1.43
N PRO A 53 -1.19 21.24 -1.86
CA PRO A 53 -1.08 22.16 -2.98
C PRO A 53 0.01 23.22 -2.79
N GLY A 54 0.57 23.72 -3.90
CA GLY A 54 1.53 24.83 -3.89
C GLY A 54 0.88 26.18 -3.52
N PRO A 55 1.69 27.21 -3.24
CA PRO A 55 1.18 28.55 -2.94
C PRO A 55 0.51 29.20 -4.16
N PRO A 56 -0.35 30.22 -3.96
CA PRO A 56 -0.87 31.05 -5.04
C PRO A 56 0.25 31.71 -5.87
N GLY A 57 0.01 31.94 -7.15
CA GLY A 57 0.94 32.65 -8.03
C GLY A 57 1.00 34.15 -7.73
N ASP A 58 2.05 34.81 -8.21
CA ASP A 58 2.27 36.25 -8.04
C ASP A 58 1.19 37.10 -8.72
N LYS A 59 0.94 38.29 -8.17
CA LYS A 59 0.03 39.27 -8.78
C LYS A 59 0.62 39.77 -10.11
N GLY A 60 -0.19 39.80 -11.15
CA GLY A 60 0.21 40.37 -12.45
C GLY A 60 0.67 41.82 -12.33
N SER A 61 1.57 42.24 -13.22
CA SER A 61 2.04 43.63 -13.31
C SER A 61 0.86 44.59 -13.52
N ALA A 62 0.95 45.80 -12.94
CA ALA A 62 -0.05 46.83 -13.17
C ALA A 62 -0.17 47.12 -14.67
N GLY A 63 -1.37 46.96 -15.23
CA GLY A 63 -1.67 47.37 -16.59
C GLY A 63 -1.78 48.89 -16.66
N GLY A 64 -0.99 49.50 -17.54
CA GLY A 64 -0.99 50.95 -17.74
C GLY A 64 0.05 51.37 -18.76
N VAL A 65 -0.24 52.45 -19.47
CA VAL A 65 0.74 53.14 -20.30
C VAL A 65 1.74 53.81 -19.37
N SER A 66 3.04 53.61 -19.58
CA SER A 66 4.09 54.20 -18.75
C SER A 66 4.03 55.73 -18.80
N GLU A 67 4.50 56.43 -17.77
CA GLU A 67 4.49 57.90 -17.75
C GLU A 67 5.28 58.49 -18.93
N GLU A 68 6.36 57.84 -19.34
CA GLU A 68 7.14 58.24 -20.52
C GLU A 68 6.31 58.14 -21.80
N THR A 69 5.51 57.07 -21.91
CA THR A 69 4.65 56.85 -23.08
C THR A 69 3.48 57.83 -23.08
N LYS A 70 2.94 58.21 -21.91
CA LYS A 70 1.93 59.28 -21.80
C LYS A 70 2.47 60.63 -22.27
N THR A 71 3.70 60.99 -21.86
CA THR A 71 4.36 62.22 -22.32
C THR A 71 4.51 62.24 -23.83
N LEU A 72 4.98 61.14 -24.43
CA LEU A 72 5.14 61.03 -25.87
C LEU A 72 3.81 61.21 -26.62
N ILE A 73 2.73 60.58 -26.14
CA ILE A 73 1.42 60.70 -26.77
C ILE A 73 0.89 62.15 -26.62
N LYS A 74 1.08 62.78 -25.46
CA LYS A 74 0.71 64.18 -25.26
C LYS A 74 1.43 65.10 -26.25
N ASP A 75 2.74 64.95 -26.41
CA ASP A 75 3.53 65.78 -27.33
C ASP A 75 3.09 65.58 -28.79
N LEU A 76 2.73 64.35 -29.16
CA LEU A 76 2.15 64.06 -30.48
C LEU A 76 0.79 64.75 -30.67
N LEU A 77 -0.10 64.70 -29.68
CA LEU A 77 -1.41 65.36 -29.74
C LEU A 77 -1.25 66.88 -29.86
N ASP A 78 -0.33 67.48 -29.11
CA ASP A 78 0.00 68.91 -29.19
C ASP A 78 0.52 69.27 -30.61
N LEU A 79 1.38 68.43 -31.19
CA LEU A 79 1.90 68.61 -32.55
C LEU A 79 0.78 68.52 -33.61
N LEU A 80 -0.11 67.53 -33.51
CA LEU A 80 -1.21 67.35 -34.45
C LEU A 80 -2.19 68.54 -34.40
N ALA A 81 -2.49 69.04 -33.19
CA ALA A 81 -3.31 70.23 -33.01
C ALA A 81 -2.63 71.47 -33.61
N SER A 82 -1.32 71.65 -33.38
CA SER A 82 -0.55 72.79 -33.94
C SER A 82 -0.54 72.83 -35.48
N LYS A 83 -0.67 71.65 -36.11
CA LYS A 83 -0.73 71.49 -37.56
C LYS A 83 -2.16 71.56 -38.11
N ASN A 84 -3.16 71.86 -37.26
CA ASN A 84 -4.58 71.82 -37.58
C ASN A 84 -5.03 70.46 -38.17
N ILE A 85 -4.36 69.36 -37.80
CA ILE A 85 -4.72 68.00 -38.22
C ILE A 85 -5.89 67.50 -37.37
N ILE A 86 -5.89 67.86 -36.08
CA ILE A 86 -6.99 67.60 -35.14
C ILE A 86 -7.45 68.92 -34.53
N SER A 87 -8.72 68.99 -34.16
CA SER A 87 -9.27 70.11 -33.39
C SER A 87 -8.86 70.05 -31.92
N THR A 88 -8.96 71.18 -31.21
CA THR A 88 -8.73 71.25 -29.76
C THR A 88 -9.68 70.32 -29.00
N GLU A 89 -10.93 70.19 -29.45
CA GLU A 89 -11.90 69.28 -28.83
C GLU A 89 -11.47 67.81 -28.98
N GLU A 90 -11.00 67.41 -30.17
CA GLU A 90 -10.46 66.08 -30.41
C GLU A 90 -9.20 65.81 -29.60
N GLN A 91 -8.30 66.80 -29.50
CA GLN A 91 -7.10 66.72 -28.67
C GLN A 91 -7.45 66.49 -27.19
N ILE A 92 -8.40 67.26 -26.63
CA ILE A 92 -8.86 67.11 -25.23
C ILE A 92 -9.48 65.72 -25.02
N LYS A 93 -10.34 65.28 -25.95
CA LYS A 93 -10.97 63.97 -25.90
C LYS A 93 -9.94 62.84 -25.97
N LEU A 94 -8.90 62.97 -26.78
CA LEU A 94 -7.83 61.96 -26.88
C LEU A 94 -6.92 61.97 -25.64
N ALA A 95 -6.63 63.14 -25.09
CA ALA A 95 -5.82 63.29 -23.89
C ALA A 95 -6.49 62.66 -22.65
N SER A 96 -7.83 62.64 -22.56
CA SER A 96 -8.54 61.98 -21.46
C SER A 96 -8.40 60.46 -21.43
N TYR A 97 -7.85 59.83 -22.46
CA TYR A 97 -7.54 58.39 -22.43
C TYR A 97 -6.17 58.10 -21.80
N LEU A 98 -5.36 59.13 -21.52
CA LEU A 98 -4.03 58.99 -20.93
C LEU A 98 -4.04 59.10 -19.40
N TYR A 99 -5.09 59.69 -18.82
CA TYR A 99 -5.24 60.01 -17.40
C TYR A 99 -6.58 59.48 -16.87
#